data_AF-A0A0C6FE60-F1
#
_entry.id   AF-A0A0C6FE60-F1
#
_cell.length_a   1.000
_cell.length_b   1.000
_cell.length_c   1.000
_cell.angle_alpha   90.00
_cell.angle_beta   90.00
_cell.angle_gamma   90.00
#
_symmetry.space_group_name_H-M   'P 1'
#
loop_
_entity.id
_entity.type
_entity.pdbx_description
1 polymer ?
#
loop_
_entity_poly.entity_id
_entity_poly.type
_entity_poly.pdbx_seq_one_letter_code
_entity_poly.pdbx_strand_id
1 'polypeptide(L)'
;MVSAQDIRTILARHGTLGITLDRLSEDDDLFDNGLDSFGAVQVMMDLEEHFEVEFPEDLLNRDVFSTIRSLRDLVSSQVQRKAA
;
A
#
# COMPACT_ATOMS: atom_id res chain seq x y z
N MET A 1 2.16 -11.78 9.65
CA MET A 1 0.98 -10.91 9.78
C MET A 1 1.39 -9.53 9.29
N VAL A 2 0.69 -8.98 8.30
CA VAL A 2 1.03 -7.67 7.71
C VAL A 2 0.63 -6.58 8.70
N SER A 3 1.57 -5.71 9.10
CA SER A 3 1.27 -4.60 10.00
C SER A 3 1.16 -3.27 9.25
N ALA A 4 0.47 -2.29 9.85
CA ALA A 4 0.39 -0.95 9.27
C ALA A 4 1.77 -0.25 9.19
N GLN A 5 2.72 -0.65 10.03
CA GLN A 5 4.09 -0.11 10.01
C GLN A 5 4.88 -0.62 8.80
N ASP A 6 4.62 -1.85 8.35
CA ASP A 6 5.26 -2.40 7.14
C ASP A 6 4.82 -1.60 5.91
N ILE A 7 3.51 -1.35 5.78
CA ILE A 7 2.96 -0.52 4.70
C ILE A 7 3.54 0.89 4.74
N ARG A 8 3.60 1.52 5.92
CA ARG A 8 4.23 2.84 6.09
C ARG A 8 5.70 2.82 5.67
N THR A 9 6.45 1.76 5.98
CA THR A 9 7.86 1.65 5.61
C THR A 9 8.03 1.60 4.10
N ILE A 10 7.18 0.87 3.39
CA ILE A 10 7.19 0.82 1.93
C ILE A 10 6.79 2.17 1.33
N LEU A 11 5.68 2.75 1.79
CA LEU A 11 5.26 4.09 1.36
C LEU A 11 6.36 5.15 1.57
N ALA A 12 7.11 5.07 2.68
CA ALA A 12 8.20 6.00 2.98
C ALA A 12 9.37 5.91 1.99
N ARG A 13 9.60 4.74 1.38
CA ARG A 13 10.68 4.55 0.39
C ARG A 13 10.40 5.25 -0.92
N HIS A 14 9.13 5.39 -1.30
CA HIS A 14 8.73 6.03 -2.55
C HIS A 14 8.59 7.55 -2.46
N GLY A 15 8.72 8.13 -1.26
CA GLY A 15 9.08 9.54 -1.06
C GLY A 15 8.10 10.60 -1.59
N THR A 16 6.93 10.21 -2.09
CA THR A 16 5.93 11.11 -2.69
C THR A 16 5.00 11.75 -1.66
N LEU A 17 4.90 11.17 -0.46
CA LEU A 17 4.05 11.69 0.61
C LEU A 17 4.76 12.83 1.33
N GLY A 18 4.33 14.07 1.05
CA GLY A 18 4.89 15.30 1.63
C GLY A 18 4.60 15.49 3.13
N ILE A 19 3.77 14.63 3.72
CA ILE A 19 3.45 14.59 5.15
C ILE A 19 4.13 13.37 5.78
N THR A 20 4.53 13.52 7.04
CA THR A 20 5.05 12.40 7.84
C THR A 20 4.00 11.29 7.88
N LEU A 21 4.28 10.15 7.24
CA LEU A 21 3.47 8.92 7.28
C LEU A 21 3.09 8.47 8.71
N ASP A 22 3.92 8.84 9.69
CA ASP A 22 3.69 8.62 11.11
C ASP A 22 2.48 9.42 11.65
N ARG A 23 2.12 10.52 10.99
CA ARG A 23 0.97 11.37 11.31
C ARG A 23 -0.27 11.04 10.47
N LEU A 24 -0.14 10.26 9.39
CA LEU A 24 -1.28 9.76 8.64
C LEU A 24 -1.98 8.66 9.45
N SER A 25 -3.28 8.84 9.60
CA SER A 25 -4.18 7.79 10.05
C SER A 25 -4.31 6.70 8.99
N GLU A 26 -4.75 5.51 9.41
CA GLU A 26 -4.91 4.40 8.47
C GLU A 26 -6.06 4.59 7.48
N ASP A 27 -6.96 5.53 7.78
CA ASP A 27 -8.15 5.90 7.01
C ASP A 27 -7.94 7.16 6.16
N ASP A 28 -6.77 7.80 6.23
CA ASP A 28 -6.48 9.01 5.46
C ASP A 28 -6.21 8.69 3.98
N ASP A 29 -6.74 9.51 3.07
CA ASP A 29 -6.53 9.35 1.63
C ASP A 29 -5.08 9.71 1.26
N LEU A 30 -4.30 8.71 0.89
CA LEU A 30 -2.92 8.80 0.44
C LEU A 30 -2.78 9.73 -0.76
N PHE A 31 -3.73 9.73 -1.69
CA PHE A 31 -3.68 10.60 -2.88
C PHE A 31 -3.82 12.07 -2.52
N ASP A 32 -4.70 12.39 -1.56
CA ASP A 32 -4.86 13.75 -1.04
C ASP A 32 -3.61 14.21 -0.26
N ASN A 33 -2.83 13.26 0.26
CA ASN A 33 -1.59 13.51 1.00
C ASN A 33 -0.33 13.51 0.11
N GLY A 34 -0.48 13.34 -1.21
CA GLY A 34 0.61 13.47 -2.18
C GLY A 34 1.01 12.17 -2.89
N LEU A 35 0.31 11.04 -2.66
CA LEU A 35 0.48 9.86 -3.49
C LEU A 35 -0.08 10.15 -4.90
N ASP A 36 0.73 9.91 -5.93
CA ASP A 36 0.27 9.98 -7.31
C ASP A 36 0.08 8.59 -7.91
N SER A 37 -0.48 8.51 -9.11
CA SER A 37 -0.69 7.23 -9.80
C SER A 37 0.61 6.47 -10.06
N PHE A 38 1.74 7.16 -10.23
CA PHE A 38 3.03 6.52 -10.46
C PHE A 38 3.59 5.91 -9.16
N GLY A 39 3.53 6.66 -8.07
CA GLY A 39 3.87 6.21 -6.72
C GLY A 39 3.01 5.04 -6.27
N ALA A 40 1.71 5.02 -6.61
CA ALA A 40 0.83 3.88 -6.32
C ALA A 40 1.31 2.60 -7.01
N VAL A 41 1.72 2.68 -8.29
CA VAL A 41 2.29 1.54 -9.02
C VAL A 41 3.63 1.10 -8.44
N GLN A 42 4.50 2.06 -8.05
CA GLN A 42 5.77 1.72 -7.40
C GLN A 42 5.57 1.02 -6.06
N VAL A 43 4.68 1.54 -5.23
CA VAL A 43 4.31 0.95 -3.93
C VAL A 43 3.76 -0.45 -4.13
N MET A 44 2.92 -0.67 -5.14
CA MET A 44 2.43 -2.00 -5.46
C MET A 44 3.58 -2.98 -5.76
N MET A 45 4.49 -2.62 -6.65
CA MET A 45 5.61 -3.50 -7.02
C MET A 45 6.49 -3.84 -5.81
N ASP A 46 6.78 -2.85 -4.95
CA ASP A 46 7.52 -3.08 -3.70
C ASP A 46 6.73 -3.98 -2.73
N LEU A 47 5.40 -3.85 -2.65
CA LEU A 47 4.56 -4.73 -1.84
C LEU A 47 4.58 -6.18 -2.36
N GLU A 48 4.50 -6.37 -3.67
CA GLU A 48 4.60 -7.68 -4.31
C GLU A 48 5.94 -8.33 -4.01
N GLU A 49 7.04 -7.58 -4.18
CA GLU A 49 8.39 -8.07 -3.91
C GLU A 49 8.59 -8.38 -2.41
N HIS A 50 8.17 -7.47 -1.53
CA HIS A 50 8.38 -7.60 -0.09
C HIS A 50 7.59 -8.75 0.55
N PHE A 51 6.35 -8.95 0.12
CA PHE A 51 5.48 -10.01 0.64
C PHE A 51 5.47 -11.26 -0.24
N GLU A 52 6.22 -11.24 -1.35
CA GLU A 52 6.23 -12.25 -2.40
C GLU A 52 4.81 -12.63 -2.87
N VAL A 53 3.96 -11.62 -3.10
CA VAL A 53 2.58 -11.79 -3.58
C VAL A 53 2.40 -11.20 -4.97
N GLU A 54 1.31 -11.56 -5.65
CA GLU A 54 0.92 -10.94 -6.92
C GLU A 54 -0.46 -10.28 -6.76
N PHE A 55 -0.59 -9.03 -7.19
CA PHE A 55 -1.86 -8.30 -7.23
C PHE A 55 -2.42 -8.31 -8.66
N PRO A 56 -3.66 -8.77 -8.86
CA PRO A 56 -4.31 -8.66 -10.16
C PRO A 56 -4.57 -7.19 -10.54
N GLU A 57 -4.49 -6.91 -11.84
CA GLU A 57 -4.72 -5.58 -12.42
C GLU A 57 -6.10 -4.98 -12.11
N ASP A 58 -7.12 -5.81 -11.87
CA ASP A 58 -8.44 -5.35 -11.44
C ASP A 58 -8.43 -4.68 -10.05
N LEU A 59 -7.42 -4.98 -9.22
CA LEU A 59 -7.24 -4.40 -7.88
C LEU A 59 -6.35 -3.15 -7.90
N LEU A 60 -5.73 -2.83 -9.03
CA LEU A 60 -4.92 -1.62 -9.29
C LEU A 60 -5.81 -0.39 -9.54
N ASN A 61 -6.64 -0.06 -8.55
CA ASN A 61 -7.53 1.10 -8.63
C ASN A 61 -7.26 2.10 -7.48
N ARG A 62 -7.63 3.36 -7.73
CA ARG A 62 -7.43 4.46 -6.76
C ARG A 62 -8.07 4.15 -5.41
N ASP A 63 -9.24 3.53 -5.39
CA ASP A 63 -9.97 3.20 -4.15
C ASP A 63 -9.22 2.19 -3.28
N VAL A 64 -8.58 1.18 -3.86
CA VAL A 64 -7.79 0.16 -3.14
C VAL A 64 -6.49 0.76 -2.60
N PHE A 65 -5.86 1.65 -3.36
CA PHE A 65 -4.63 2.34 -2.97
C PHE A 65 -4.88 3.64 -2.20
N SER A 66 -6.15 3.93 -1.87
CA SER A 66 -6.53 5.20 -1.24
C SER A 66 -6.06 5.30 0.20
N THR A 67 -6.03 4.21 0.96
CA THR A 67 -5.72 4.26 2.40
C THR A 67 -4.76 3.15 2.83
N ILE A 68 -4.04 3.38 3.93
CA ILE A 68 -3.11 2.38 4.50
C ILE A 68 -3.89 1.13 4.94
N ARG A 69 -5.10 1.29 5.47
CA ARG A 69 -5.97 0.17 5.84
C ARG A 69 -6.28 -0.72 4.63
N SER A 70 -6.72 -0.12 3.51
CA SER A 70 -7.05 -0.87 2.29
C SER A 70 -5.84 -1.64 1.77
N LEU A 71 -4.65 -1.01 1.74
CA LEU A 71 -3.41 -1.67 1.34
C LEU A 71 -3.07 -2.86 2.24
N ARG A 72 -3.13 -2.67 3.57
CA ARG A 72 -2.86 -3.74 4.52
C ARG A 72 -3.81 -4.92 4.34
N ASP A 73 -5.11 -4.64 4.22
CA ASP A 73 -6.13 -5.67 4.08
C ASP A 73 -5.98 -6.42 2.75
N LEU A 74 -5.65 -5.71 1.67
CA LEU A 74 -5.32 -6.29 0.36
C LEU A 74 -4.13 -7.24 0.45
N VAL A 75 -3.01 -6.78 1.01
CA VAL A 75 -1.78 -7.58 1.14
C VAL A 75 -2.05 -8.80 2.03
N SER A 76 -2.74 -8.60 3.16
CA SER A 76 -3.13 -9.70 4.04
C SER A 76 -4.01 -10.72 3.33
N SER A 77 -4.92 -10.28 2.46
CA SER A 77 -5.72 -11.18 1.63
C SER A 77 -4.85 -11.97 0.64
N GLN A 78 -3.88 -11.34 -0.03
CA GLN A 78 -3.02 -12.04 -1.00
C GLN A 78 -2.07 -13.03 -0.33
N VAL A 79 -1.46 -12.63 0.80
CA VAL A 79 -0.58 -13.52 1.59
C VAL A 79 -1.34 -14.76 2.04
N GLN A 80 -2.60 -14.62 2.48
CA GLN A 80 -3.44 -15.76 2.86
C GLN A 80 -3.79 -16.65 1.67
N ARG A 81 -4.03 -16.09 0.48
CA ARG A 81 -4.33 -16.87 -0.73
C ARG A 81 -3.12 -17.65 -1.23
N LYS A 82 -1.91 -17.08 -1.13
CA LYS A 82 -0.66 -17.78 -1.47
C LYS A 82 -0.34 -18.93 -0.51
N ALA A 83 -0.70 -18.78 0.77
CA ALA A 83 -0.43 -19.76 1.81
C ALA A 83 -1.44 -20.92 1.85
N ALA A 84 -2.50 -20.87 1.03
CA ALA A 84 -3.56 -21.88 0.92
C ALA A 84 -3.30 -22.83 -0.25
#